data_AF-A0A0D2H295-F1
#
_entry.id   AF-A0A0D2H295-F1
#
_cell.length_a   1.000
_cell.length_b   1.000
_cell.length_c   1.000
_cell.angle_alpha   90.00
_cell.angle_beta   90.00
_cell.angle_gamma   90.00
#
_symmetry.space_group_name_H-M   'P 1'
#
loop_
_entity.id
_entity.type
_entity.pdbx_description
1 polymer ?
#
loop_
_entity_poly.entity_id
_entity_poly.type
_entity_poly.pdbx_seq_one_letter_code
_entity_poly.pdbx_strand_id
1 'polypeptide(L)'
;MAHPLPFDAWDPLDYLSPAELSRLDERFDHALRDARCLVFWTGLSPELAQRWAVGHGLQTLIIAMGPLYSDRDVGGARYGKSTNAWSKYMKGASGRFAEYTGRGGRQAIVLTKPPPDIYSRREWSNYRCLEEPILKGAFGGARAVQICYVHPTIKGAVAFQYQIWPLNKSDEWDTFFRSLLPHDGNVKLAKSKTIVGMSTTQESLAQNQQGILPLPSEKQAKALEKEARRKKAELELQQARERKEANRKRAEEAQRKEAAKKEAQAKKEAQAKKEAQARKEARRRRAELERQQALQKKQAKQKGKKTSMITSEVKSVPVKIEVAGFPNASDEVEAI
;
A
#
# COMPACT_ATOMS: atom_id res chain seq x y z
N MET A 1 11.78 -14.90 6.45
CA MET A 1 10.83 -16.03 6.31
C MET A 1 9.54 -15.58 6.99
N ALA A 2 8.42 -15.47 6.27
CA ALA A 2 7.16 -15.05 6.88
C ALA A 2 6.52 -16.29 7.52
N HIS A 3 6.34 -16.28 8.83
CA HIS A 3 5.62 -17.34 9.53
C HIS A 3 4.18 -17.40 9.00
N PRO A 4 3.62 -18.59 8.73
CA PRO A 4 2.20 -18.72 8.46
C PRO A 4 1.47 -18.14 9.68
N LEU A 5 0.69 -17.08 9.45
CA LEU A 5 -0.08 -16.45 10.52
C LEU A 5 -1.01 -17.52 11.11
N PRO A 6 -1.10 -17.63 12.45
CA PRO A 6 -2.10 -18.49 13.06
C PRO A 6 -3.47 -18.10 12.50
N PHE A 7 -4.21 -19.10 12.03
CA PHE A 7 -5.43 -18.95 11.23
C PHE A 7 -6.61 -18.30 11.99
N ASP A 8 -6.38 -17.82 13.21
CA ASP A 8 -7.44 -17.73 14.22
C ASP A 8 -8.20 -16.40 14.23
N ALA A 9 -7.74 -15.37 13.52
CA ALA A 9 -8.56 -14.20 13.22
C ALA A 9 -7.94 -13.37 12.11
N TRP A 10 -8.75 -12.94 11.15
CA TRP A 10 -8.39 -11.82 10.29
C TRP A 10 -8.65 -10.52 11.07
N ASP A 11 -7.60 -9.74 11.31
CA ASP A 11 -7.70 -8.36 11.82
C ASP A 11 -7.03 -7.38 10.83
N PRO A 12 -7.78 -6.43 10.23
CA PRO A 12 -7.20 -5.39 9.39
C PRO A 12 -6.08 -4.58 10.07
N LEU A 13 -6.09 -4.46 11.41
CA LEU A 13 -5.10 -3.72 12.19
C LEU A 13 -3.72 -4.41 12.23
N ASP A 14 -3.65 -5.70 11.92
CA ASP A 14 -2.37 -6.38 11.71
C ASP A 14 -1.62 -5.84 10.49
N TYR A 15 -2.35 -5.22 9.55
CA TYR A 15 -1.85 -4.76 8.26
C TYR A 15 -1.83 -3.25 8.12
N LEU A 16 -2.83 -2.57 8.67
CA LEU A 16 -3.10 -1.16 8.48
C LEU A 16 -3.05 -0.44 9.83
N SER A 17 -2.53 0.79 9.84
CA SER A 17 -2.76 1.67 10.99
C SER A 17 -4.24 2.06 11.09
N PRO A 18 -4.74 2.44 12.28
CA PRO A 18 -6.13 2.88 12.44
C PRO A 18 -6.52 4.03 11.50
N ALA A 19 -5.61 4.96 11.25
CA ALA A 19 -5.84 6.09 10.33
C ALA A 19 -5.93 5.63 8.86
N GLU A 20 -5.09 4.66 8.46
CA GLU A 20 -5.15 4.08 7.11
C GLU A 20 -6.43 3.29 6.90
N LEU A 21 -6.84 2.51 7.89
CA LEU A 21 -8.09 1.75 7.85
C LEU A 21 -9.29 2.70 7.74
N SER A 22 -9.34 3.75 8.57
CA SER A 22 -10.44 4.74 8.53
C SER A 22 -10.58 5.40 7.17
N ARG A 23 -9.47 5.82 6.56
CA ARG A 23 -9.46 6.41 5.20
C ARG A 23 -9.90 5.43 4.13
N LEU A 24 -9.51 4.16 4.27
CA LEU A 24 -9.90 3.11 3.34
C LEU A 24 -11.40 2.81 3.44
N ASP A 25 -11.93 2.76 4.66
CA ASP A 25 -13.35 2.54 4.94
C ASP A 25 -14.20 3.67 4.36
N GLU A 26 -13.86 4.94 4.61
CA GLU A 26 -14.54 6.09 4.01
C GLU A 26 -14.56 5.99 2.48
N ARG A 27 -13.42 5.61 1.89
CA ARG A 27 -13.31 5.44 0.44
C ARG A 27 -14.19 4.31 -0.08
N PHE A 28 -14.22 3.16 0.61
CA PHE A 28 -15.02 2.01 0.21
C PHE A 28 -16.52 2.23 0.43
N ASP A 29 -16.93 2.88 1.51
CA ASP A 29 -18.32 3.27 1.75
C ASP A 29 -18.85 4.14 0.62
N HIS A 30 -18.03 5.07 0.11
CA HIS A 30 -18.38 5.87 -1.06
C HIS A 30 -18.34 5.05 -2.36
N ALA A 31 -17.22 4.38 -2.66
CA ALA A 31 -17.00 3.75 -3.96
C ALA A 31 -17.89 2.52 -4.20
N LEU A 32 -18.31 1.84 -3.13
CA LEU A 32 -19.04 0.56 -3.19
C LEU A 32 -20.51 0.67 -2.81
N ARG A 33 -21.01 1.90 -2.61
CA ARG A 33 -22.40 2.17 -2.19
C ARG A 33 -23.42 1.42 -3.03
N ASP A 34 -23.30 1.52 -4.36
CA ASP A 34 -24.25 0.96 -5.33
C ASP A 34 -23.70 -0.32 -6.02
N ALA A 35 -22.52 -0.78 -5.62
CA ALA A 35 -21.89 -1.95 -6.22
C ALA A 35 -22.55 -3.24 -5.71
N ARG A 36 -23.19 -4.00 -6.62
CA ARG A 36 -23.78 -5.32 -6.32
C ARG A 36 -22.77 -6.47 -6.43
N CYS A 37 -21.76 -6.30 -7.29
CA CYS A 37 -20.73 -7.29 -7.52
C CYS A 37 -19.35 -6.64 -7.40
N LEU A 38 -18.44 -7.30 -6.70
CA LEU A 38 -17.05 -6.87 -6.56
C LEU A 38 -16.12 -7.87 -7.27
N VAL A 39 -15.08 -7.33 -7.92
CA VAL A 39 -14.19 -8.11 -8.77
C VAL A 39 -12.87 -8.38 -8.09
N PHE A 40 -12.56 -9.67 -7.95
CA PHE A 40 -11.30 -10.23 -7.50
C PHE A 40 -10.59 -10.91 -8.66
N TRP A 41 -9.32 -11.25 -8.50
CA TRP A 41 -8.61 -12.01 -9.53
C TRP A 41 -7.49 -12.87 -8.95
N THR A 42 -7.22 -13.99 -9.61
CA THR A 42 -6.05 -14.82 -9.33
C THR A 42 -5.50 -15.42 -10.62
N GLY A 43 -4.17 -15.55 -10.69
CA GLY A 43 -3.49 -16.06 -11.89
C GLY A 43 -3.50 -15.12 -13.11
N LEU A 44 -4.17 -13.97 -13.04
CA LEU A 44 -4.24 -12.96 -14.10
C LEU A 44 -3.47 -11.69 -13.74
N SER A 45 -3.15 -10.87 -14.76
CA SER A 45 -2.51 -9.57 -14.51
C SER A 45 -3.53 -8.56 -13.98
N PRO A 46 -3.13 -7.64 -13.07
CA PRO A 46 -4.03 -6.60 -12.56
C PRO A 46 -4.64 -5.73 -13.68
N GLU A 47 -3.89 -5.47 -14.74
CA GLU A 47 -4.33 -4.64 -15.88
C GLU A 47 -5.42 -5.34 -16.70
N LEU A 48 -5.36 -6.67 -16.85
CA LEU A 48 -6.43 -7.43 -17.47
C LEU A 48 -7.70 -7.39 -16.60
N ALA A 49 -7.55 -7.61 -15.29
CA ALA A 49 -8.68 -7.60 -14.37
C ALA A 49 -9.36 -6.23 -14.31
N GLN A 50 -8.58 -5.15 -14.26
CA GLN A 50 -9.10 -3.78 -14.25
C GLN A 50 -9.83 -3.45 -15.56
N ARG A 51 -9.26 -3.77 -16.72
CA ARG A 51 -9.93 -3.54 -18.01
C ARG A 51 -11.23 -4.32 -18.13
N TRP A 52 -11.23 -5.59 -17.71
CA TRP A 52 -12.44 -6.40 -17.71
C TRP A 52 -13.51 -5.78 -16.80
N ALA A 53 -13.15 -5.38 -15.58
CA ALA A 53 -14.09 -4.77 -14.65
C ALA A 53 -14.65 -3.44 -15.16
N VAL A 54 -13.80 -2.56 -15.72
CA VAL A 54 -14.26 -1.30 -16.34
C VAL A 54 -15.23 -1.56 -17.48
N GLY A 55 -14.95 -2.54 -18.35
CA GLY A 55 -15.84 -2.93 -19.44
C GLY A 55 -17.20 -3.46 -19.00
N HIS A 56 -17.33 -3.89 -17.74
CA HIS A 56 -18.58 -4.40 -17.15
C HIS A 56 -19.17 -3.45 -16.09
N GLY A 57 -18.60 -2.25 -15.89
CA GLY A 57 -19.05 -1.30 -14.87
C GLY A 57 -18.88 -1.80 -13.44
N LEU A 58 -17.88 -2.65 -13.19
CA LEU A 58 -17.63 -3.30 -11.90
C LEU A 58 -16.40 -2.74 -11.18
N GLN A 59 -16.36 -2.93 -9.86
CA GLN A 59 -15.31 -2.42 -8.99
C GLN A 59 -14.30 -3.52 -8.66
N THR A 60 -13.03 -3.32 -9.03
CA THR A 60 -11.89 -4.04 -8.44
C THR A 60 -11.37 -3.27 -7.23
N LEU A 61 -10.53 -3.91 -6.41
CA LEU A 61 -9.81 -3.25 -5.32
C LEU A 61 -9.15 -1.93 -5.78
N ILE A 62 -8.44 -1.96 -6.92
CA ILE A 62 -7.70 -0.82 -7.45
C ILE A 62 -8.64 0.33 -7.82
N ILE A 63 -9.76 0.03 -8.49
CA ILE A 63 -10.75 1.05 -8.88
C ILE A 63 -11.42 1.64 -7.64
N ALA A 64 -11.80 0.78 -6.68
CA ALA A 64 -12.43 1.19 -5.43
C ALA A 64 -11.52 2.10 -4.61
N MET A 65 -10.23 1.78 -4.51
CA MET A 65 -9.24 2.61 -3.81
C MET A 65 -9.04 3.98 -4.46
N GLY A 66 -9.18 4.09 -5.79
CA GLY A 66 -9.08 5.36 -6.51
C GLY A 66 -7.80 6.13 -6.18
N PRO A 67 -7.88 7.41 -5.75
CA PRO A 67 -6.70 8.22 -5.41
C PRO A 67 -5.77 7.63 -4.34
N LEU A 68 -6.27 6.73 -3.48
CA LEU A 68 -5.42 6.07 -2.48
C LEU A 68 -4.41 5.11 -3.13
N TYR A 69 -4.72 4.57 -4.31
CA TYR A 69 -3.82 3.70 -5.05
C TYR A 69 -2.71 4.48 -5.79
N SER A 70 -2.93 5.75 -6.11
CA SER A 70 -2.03 6.56 -6.94
C SER A 70 -0.59 6.54 -6.43
N ASP A 71 0.33 6.25 -7.34
CA ASP A 71 1.62 5.68 -6.98
C ASP A 71 2.59 6.68 -6.35
N ARG A 72 2.41 7.99 -6.59
CA ARG A 72 3.41 9.02 -6.27
C ARG A 72 2.87 10.42 -5.99
N ASP A 73 1.57 10.64 -6.07
CA ASP A 73 1.02 11.95 -5.78
C ASP A 73 1.06 12.22 -4.28
N VAL A 74 1.34 13.47 -3.92
CA VAL A 74 1.29 13.91 -2.52
C VAL A 74 -0.14 13.70 -2.03
N GLY A 75 -0.32 12.76 -1.11
CA GLY A 75 -1.64 12.35 -0.60
C GLY A 75 -2.02 10.90 -0.90
N GLY A 76 -1.38 10.25 -1.87
CA GLY A 76 -1.58 8.82 -2.14
C GLY A 76 -1.10 7.95 -0.98
N ALA A 77 -1.77 6.81 -0.72
CA ALA A 77 -1.40 5.95 0.40
C ALA A 77 0.01 5.36 0.23
N ARG A 78 0.49 5.24 -1.01
CA ARG A 78 1.83 4.77 -1.33
C ARG A 78 2.94 5.81 -1.07
N TYR A 79 2.60 7.10 -1.01
CA TYR A 79 3.59 8.17 -0.86
C TYR A 79 4.43 7.96 0.41
N GLY A 80 5.75 7.97 0.25
CA GLY A 80 6.71 7.77 1.35
C GLY A 80 6.79 6.33 1.89
N LYS A 81 5.98 5.37 1.43
CA LYS A 81 6.04 3.98 1.88
C LYS A 81 7.16 3.21 1.19
N SER A 82 7.85 2.37 1.96
CA SER A 82 8.73 1.34 1.41
C SER A 82 7.94 0.27 0.65
N THR A 83 8.59 -0.49 -0.22
CA THR A 83 7.96 -1.61 -0.94
C THR A 83 7.29 -2.62 -0.01
N ASN A 84 7.88 -2.89 1.16
CA ASN A 84 7.33 -3.81 2.15
C ASN A 84 6.11 -3.20 2.86
N ALA A 85 6.18 -1.92 3.25
CA ALA A 85 5.06 -1.21 3.85
C ALA A 85 3.88 -1.10 2.88
N TRP A 86 4.16 -0.86 1.60
CA TRP A 86 3.14 -0.85 0.55
C TRP A 86 2.51 -2.24 0.32
N SER A 87 3.32 -3.29 0.26
CA SER A 87 2.83 -4.66 0.14
C SER A 87 1.93 -5.04 1.33
N LYS A 88 2.32 -4.65 2.55
CA LYS A 88 1.54 -4.84 3.77
C LYS A 88 0.22 -4.08 3.71
N TYR A 89 0.26 -2.81 3.30
CA TYR A 89 -0.92 -1.98 3.10
C TYR A 89 -1.89 -2.58 2.06
N MET A 90 -1.38 -3.01 0.89
CA MET A 90 -2.20 -3.63 -0.15
C MET A 90 -2.84 -4.95 0.31
N LYS A 91 -2.14 -5.73 1.13
CA LYS A 91 -2.70 -6.95 1.74
C LYS A 91 -3.82 -6.61 2.72
N GLY A 92 -3.62 -5.59 3.56
CA GLY A 92 -4.66 -5.02 4.43
C GLY A 92 -5.91 -4.57 3.66
N ALA A 93 -5.68 -3.78 2.60
CA ALA A 93 -6.75 -3.23 1.77
C ALA A 93 -7.53 -4.30 1.01
N SER A 94 -6.82 -5.32 0.51
CA SER A 94 -7.37 -6.51 -0.13
C SER A 94 -8.30 -7.30 0.80
N GLY A 95 -7.87 -7.60 2.02
CA GLY A 95 -8.73 -8.26 3.00
C GLY A 95 -9.93 -7.40 3.41
N ARG A 96 -9.73 -6.09 3.60
CA ARG A 96 -10.84 -5.18 3.91
C ARG A 96 -11.86 -5.10 2.77
N PHE A 97 -11.41 -5.10 1.52
CA PHE A 97 -12.28 -5.14 0.35
C PHE A 97 -13.10 -6.44 0.28
N ALA A 98 -12.51 -7.57 0.66
CA ALA A 98 -13.24 -8.83 0.81
C ALA A 98 -14.35 -8.75 1.87
N GLU A 99 -14.10 -8.15 3.04
CA GLU A 99 -15.13 -7.95 4.07
C GLU A 99 -16.30 -7.07 3.57
N TYR A 100 -16.00 -6.03 2.80
CA TYR A 100 -17.01 -5.16 2.19
C TYR A 100 -17.93 -5.88 1.21
N THR A 101 -17.48 -7.00 0.63
CA THR A 101 -18.33 -7.88 -0.16
C THR A 101 -19.43 -8.49 0.71
N GLY A 102 -19.09 -8.94 1.93
CA GLY A 102 -20.02 -9.57 2.87
C GLY A 102 -21.05 -8.62 3.49
N ARG A 103 -20.71 -7.33 3.68
CA ARG A 103 -21.56 -6.35 4.39
C ARG A 103 -22.87 -5.99 3.67
N GLY A 104 -22.93 -6.12 2.35
CA GLY A 104 -24.07 -5.68 1.54
C GLY A 104 -24.82 -6.78 0.82
N GLY A 105 -24.55 -8.06 1.14
CA GLY A 105 -25.07 -9.18 0.35
C GLY A 105 -24.56 -9.16 -1.10
N ARG A 106 -23.36 -8.63 -1.33
CA ARG A 106 -22.75 -8.53 -2.66
C ARG A 106 -22.23 -9.89 -3.11
N GLN A 107 -22.11 -10.06 -4.42
CA GLN A 107 -21.46 -11.23 -5.01
C GLN A 107 -19.98 -10.93 -5.28
N ALA A 108 -19.13 -11.95 -5.14
CA ALA A 108 -17.74 -11.90 -5.57
C ALA A 108 -17.62 -12.53 -6.97
N ILE A 109 -17.13 -11.76 -7.93
CA ILE A 109 -16.73 -12.25 -9.25
C ILE A 109 -15.21 -12.38 -9.25
N VAL A 110 -14.70 -13.59 -9.47
CA VAL A 110 -13.27 -13.86 -9.42
C VAL A 110 -12.79 -14.20 -10.83
N LEU A 111 -11.93 -13.35 -11.35
CA LEU A 111 -11.32 -13.54 -12.66
C LEU A 111 -10.14 -14.50 -12.51
N THR A 112 -10.20 -15.62 -13.21
CA THR A 112 -9.21 -16.69 -13.05
C THR A 112 -8.73 -17.21 -14.39
N LYS A 113 -7.63 -17.97 -14.37
CA LYS A 113 -7.29 -18.83 -15.50
C LYS A 113 -8.31 -19.95 -15.62
N PRO A 114 -8.50 -20.53 -16.83
CA PRO A 114 -9.34 -21.70 -16.99
C PRO A 114 -8.79 -22.89 -16.16
N PRO A 115 -9.64 -23.83 -15.75
CA PRO A 115 -9.22 -25.09 -15.16
C PRO A 115 -8.22 -25.85 -16.06
N PRO A 116 -7.33 -26.67 -15.48
CA PRO A 116 -7.22 -27.00 -14.05
C PRO A 116 -6.45 -25.94 -13.22
N ASP A 117 -5.66 -25.08 -13.85
CA ASP A 117 -4.72 -24.16 -13.17
C ASP A 117 -5.34 -22.80 -12.82
N ILE A 118 -6.46 -22.81 -12.10
CA ILE A 118 -7.26 -21.61 -11.78
C ILE A 118 -6.46 -20.57 -10.99
N TYR A 119 -5.66 -21.02 -10.02
CA TYR A 119 -4.93 -20.15 -9.10
C TYR A 119 -3.60 -19.64 -9.66
N SER A 120 -3.12 -18.54 -9.09
CA SER A 120 -1.72 -18.13 -9.24
C SER A 120 -0.78 -19.23 -8.76
N ARG A 121 0.34 -19.42 -9.47
CA ARG A 121 1.46 -20.30 -9.03
C ARG A 121 2.19 -19.76 -7.79
N ARG A 122 1.87 -18.55 -7.34
CA ARG A 122 2.41 -17.98 -6.10
C ARG A 122 1.69 -18.60 -4.92
N GLU A 123 2.43 -19.31 -4.07
CA GLU A 123 1.91 -19.98 -2.87
C GLU A 123 1.13 -19.04 -1.95
N TRP A 124 1.62 -17.80 -1.79
CA TRP A 124 1.07 -16.82 -0.85
C TRP A 124 0.34 -15.67 -1.56
N SER A 125 -0.47 -16.00 -2.57
CA SER A 125 -1.32 -14.99 -3.23
C SER A 125 -2.35 -14.41 -2.24
N ASN A 126 -2.62 -13.11 -2.32
CA ASN A 126 -3.63 -12.46 -1.49
C ASN A 126 -4.99 -13.17 -1.59
N TYR A 127 -5.41 -13.55 -2.81
CA TYR A 127 -6.67 -14.25 -3.00
C TYR A 127 -6.74 -15.55 -2.19
N ARG A 128 -5.81 -16.48 -2.39
CA ARG A 128 -5.85 -17.80 -1.75
C ARG A 128 -5.71 -17.75 -0.23
N CYS A 129 -4.84 -16.88 0.28
CA CYS A 129 -4.48 -16.87 1.70
C CYS A 129 -5.30 -15.89 2.54
N LEU A 130 -6.05 -14.98 1.90
CA LEU A 130 -6.73 -13.89 2.61
C LEU A 130 -8.12 -13.64 2.07
N GLU A 131 -8.25 -13.25 0.81
CA GLU A 131 -9.54 -12.81 0.26
C GLU A 131 -10.54 -13.98 0.22
N GLU A 132 -10.15 -15.13 -0.32
CA GLU A 132 -11.03 -16.29 -0.46
C GLU A 132 -11.53 -16.82 0.90
N PRO A 133 -10.68 -17.02 1.94
CA PRO A 133 -11.19 -17.38 3.26
C PRO A 133 -12.16 -16.35 3.86
N ILE A 134 -11.91 -15.04 3.69
CA ILE A 134 -12.86 -13.99 4.13
C ILE A 134 -14.19 -14.11 3.37
N LEU A 135 -14.15 -14.25 2.05
CA LEU A 135 -15.34 -14.38 1.21
C LEU A 135 -16.15 -15.65 1.55
N LYS A 136 -15.47 -16.72 1.96
CA LYS A 136 -16.10 -17.97 2.42
C LYS A 136 -16.65 -17.88 3.86
N GLY A 137 -16.38 -16.80 4.59
CA GLY A 137 -16.83 -16.60 5.96
C GLY A 137 -15.99 -17.32 7.02
N ALA A 138 -14.72 -17.65 6.72
CA ALA A 138 -13.86 -18.44 7.61
C ALA A 138 -13.52 -17.74 8.94
N PHE A 139 -13.55 -16.41 8.99
CA PHE A 139 -13.09 -15.62 10.13
C PHE A 139 -14.20 -15.10 11.05
N GLY A 140 -15.45 -15.55 10.87
CA GLY A 140 -16.60 -14.99 11.59
C GLY A 140 -16.90 -13.54 11.20
N GLY A 141 -18.07 -13.02 11.57
CA GLY A 141 -18.45 -11.62 11.34
C GLY A 141 -18.98 -11.28 9.93
N ALA A 142 -18.44 -11.86 8.86
CA ALA A 142 -18.95 -11.67 7.50
C ALA A 142 -19.81 -12.86 7.06
N ARG A 143 -21.02 -12.60 6.50
CA ARG A 143 -21.82 -13.64 5.86
C ARG A 143 -21.05 -14.16 4.66
N ALA A 144 -20.97 -15.49 4.51
CA ALA A 144 -20.40 -16.11 3.33
C ALA A 144 -21.08 -15.55 2.08
N VAL A 145 -20.28 -15.09 1.11
CA VAL A 145 -20.78 -14.50 -0.12
C VAL A 145 -20.87 -15.53 -1.22
N GLN A 146 -21.76 -15.31 -2.19
CA GLN A 146 -21.71 -16.09 -3.42
C GLN A 146 -20.44 -15.74 -4.21
N ILE A 147 -19.63 -16.75 -4.54
CA ILE A 147 -18.42 -16.59 -5.35
C ILE A 147 -18.70 -17.20 -6.72
N CYS A 148 -18.47 -16.42 -7.78
CA CYS A 148 -18.56 -16.85 -9.17
C CYS A 148 -17.21 -16.69 -9.87
N TYR A 149 -16.86 -17.66 -10.72
CA TYR A 149 -15.63 -17.62 -11.53
C TYR A 149 -15.94 -17.21 -12.97
N VAL A 150 -15.00 -16.45 -13.55
CA VAL A 150 -15.02 -16.02 -14.95
C VAL A 150 -13.62 -16.19 -15.54
N HIS A 151 -13.55 -16.67 -16.78
CA HIS A 151 -12.29 -16.96 -17.48
C HIS A 151 -12.08 -16.04 -18.69
N PRO A 152 -11.68 -14.77 -18.48
CA PRO A 152 -11.64 -13.76 -19.54
C PRO A 152 -10.59 -14.04 -20.63
N THR A 153 -9.67 -14.98 -20.41
CA THR A 153 -8.65 -15.37 -21.39
C THR A 153 -9.16 -16.36 -22.44
N ILE A 154 -10.34 -16.97 -22.23
CA ILE A 154 -10.96 -17.89 -23.19
C ILE A 154 -11.90 -17.08 -24.09
N LYS A 155 -11.63 -17.09 -25.40
CA LYS A 155 -12.50 -16.43 -26.39
C LYS A 155 -13.89 -17.07 -26.36
N GLY A 156 -14.93 -16.25 -26.35
CA GLY A 156 -16.33 -16.70 -26.20
C GLY A 156 -16.78 -16.87 -24.75
N ALA A 157 -15.87 -17.01 -23.78
CA ALA A 157 -16.18 -17.20 -22.36
C ALA A 157 -16.08 -15.91 -21.52
N VAL A 158 -15.85 -14.75 -22.15
CA VAL A 158 -15.52 -13.51 -21.43
C VAL A 158 -16.59 -13.07 -20.44
N ALA A 159 -17.86 -13.40 -20.72
CA ALA A 159 -19.01 -13.12 -19.88
C ALA A 159 -19.62 -14.38 -19.23
N PHE A 160 -19.06 -15.57 -19.49
CA PHE A 160 -19.56 -16.79 -18.87
C PHE A 160 -19.11 -16.84 -17.41
N GLN A 161 -20.08 -16.92 -16.52
CA GLN A 161 -19.88 -17.01 -15.08
C GLN A 161 -20.54 -18.27 -14.54
N TYR A 162 -19.89 -18.92 -13.58
CA TYR A 162 -20.45 -20.07 -12.88
C TYR A 162 -20.10 -19.99 -11.39
N GLN A 163 -20.96 -20.54 -10.55
CA GLN A 163 -20.79 -20.47 -9.09
C GLN A 163 -19.76 -21.49 -8.60
N ILE A 164 -18.90 -21.08 -7.66
CA ILE A 164 -17.97 -21.99 -6.97
C ILE A 164 -18.22 -22.08 -5.46
N TRP A 165 -18.94 -21.10 -4.89
CA TRP A 165 -19.28 -21.06 -3.47
C TRP A 165 -20.62 -20.35 -3.23
N PRO A 166 -21.46 -20.79 -2.28
CA PRO A 166 -21.35 -22.05 -1.53
C PRO A 166 -21.65 -23.31 -2.38
N LEU A 167 -22.29 -23.14 -3.55
CA LEU A 167 -22.55 -24.24 -4.48
C LEU A 167 -21.47 -24.30 -5.55
N ASN A 168 -20.88 -25.48 -5.77
CA ASN A 168 -19.91 -25.70 -6.82
C ASN A 168 -20.62 -26.17 -8.09
N LYS A 169 -20.66 -25.31 -9.10
CA LYS A 169 -21.29 -25.50 -10.40
C LYS A 169 -20.24 -25.59 -11.52
N SER A 170 -19.09 -26.20 -11.25
CA SER A 170 -18.01 -26.33 -12.25
C SER A 170 -18.40 -27.21 -13.44
N ASP A 171 -19.41 -28.05 -13.30
CA ASP A 171 -20.03 -28.83 -14.38
C ASP A 171 -20.69 -27.94 -15.45
N GLU A 172 -21.25 -26.79 -15.06
CA GLU A 172 -21.76 -25.78 -16.00
C GLU A 172 -20.62 -25.24 -16.89
N TRP A 173 -19.45 -25.00 -16.30
CA TRP A 173 -18.26 -24.61 -17.05
C TRP A 173 -17.81 -25.71 -18.01
N ASP A 174 -17.70 -26.96 -17.57
CA ASP A 174 -17.26 -28.06 -18.43
C ASP A 174 -18.19 -28.26 -19.63
N THR A 175 -19.50 -28.14 -19.41
CA THR A 175 -20.52 -28.23 -20.46
C THR A 175 -20.37 -27.08 -21.47
N PHE A 176 -20.23 -25.85 -20.97
CA PHE A 176 -20.02 -24.68 -21.82
C PHE A 176 -18.69 -24.74 -22.58
N PHE A 177 -17.59 -25.13 -21.92
CA PHE A 177 -16.28 -25.20 -22.56
C PHE A 177 -16.26 -26.25 -23.67
N ARG A 178 -16.93 -27.39 -23.47
CA ARG A 178 -17.09 -28.42 -24.52
C ARG A 178 -17.87 -27.93 -25.73
N SER A 179 -18.87 -27.05 -25.55
CA SER A 179 -19.62 -26.49 -26.68
C SER A 179 -18.82 -25.46 -27.48
N LEU A 180 -17.76 -24.87 -26.90
CA LEU A 180 -16.82 -24.00 -27.62
C LEU A 180 -15.81 -24.78 -28.46
N LEU A 181 -15.59 -26.07 -28.17
CA LEU A 181 -14.67 -26.89 -28.96
C LEU A 181 -15.36 -27.24 -30.28
N PRO A 182 -14.63 -27.18 -31.43
CA PRO A 182 -15.13 -27.71 -32.68
C PRO A 182 -15.64 -29.13 -32.44
N HIS A 183 -16.89 -29.38 -32.81
CA HIS A 183 -17.38 -30.74 -32.82
C HIS A 183 -16.51 -31.47 -33.85
N ASP A 184 -15.60 -32.33 -33.39
CA ASP A 184 -14.82 -33.25 -34.24
C ASP A 184 -15.78 -34.31 -34.83
N GLY A 185 -16.83 -33.85 -35.50
CA GLY A 185 -17.74 -34.63 -36.31
C GLY A 185 -17.03 -34.99 -37.61
N ASN A 186 -15.99 -35.84 -37.52
CA ASN A 186 -15.57 -36.74 -38.58
C ASN A 186 -14.44 -37.72 -38.19
N VAL A 187 -14.30 -38.06 -36.91
CA VAL A 187 -13.70 -39.38 -36.62
C VAL A 187 -14.81 -40.40 -36.83
N LYS A 188 -14.77 -41.07 -37.99
CA LYS A 188 -15.60 -42.22 -38.36
C LYS A 188 -15.49 -43.30 -37.29
N LEU A 189 -16.24 -43.19 -36.21
CA LEU A 189 -16.51 -44.31 -35.32
C LEU A 189 -17.60 -45.12 -36.01
N ALA A 190 -17.16 -46.17 -36.68
CA ALA A 190 -18.02 -47.10 -37.39
C ALA A 190 -19.07 -47.67 -36.42
N LYS A 191 -20.34 -47.41 -36.77
CA LYS A 191 -21.50 -48.27 -36.55
C LYS A 191 -21.80 -48.65 -35.08
N SER A 192 -22.53 -47.79 -34.40
CA SER A 192 -23.58 -48.23 -33.47
C SER A 192 -24.83 -47.35 -33.66
N LYS A 193 -25.76 -47.94 -34.40
CA LYS A 193 -27.10 -47.48 -34.74
C LYS A 193 -27.95 -47.55 -33.46
N THR A 194 -28.63 -46.48 -33.05
CA THR A 194 -29.94 -46.43 -32.30
C THR A 194 -30.26 -44.93 -32.03
N ILE A 195 -31.06 -44.27 -32.89
CA ILE A 195 -32.48 -43.87 -32.66
C ILE A 195 -32.59 -42.69 -31.65
N VAL A 196 -32.60 -41.43 -32.11
CA VAL A 196 -33.74 -40.55 -32.50
C VAL A 196 -34.38 -39.79 -31.32
N GLY A 197 -34.38 -38.44 -31.44
CA GLY A 197 -35.27 -37.48 -30.76
C GLY A 197 -34.57 -36.63 -29.69
N MET A 198 -34.68 -35.30 -29.59
CA MET A 198 -35.49 -34.29 -30.28
C MET A 198 -34.85 -32.89 -30.08
N SER A 199 -35.16 -32.01 -31.04
CA SER A 199 -35.30 -30.54 -30.94
C SER A 199 -34.09 -29.66 -30.69
N THR A 200 -33.46 -29.30 -31.81
CA THR A 200 -32.63 -28.12 -32.02
C THR A 200 -33.50 -26.87 -32.15
N THR A 201 -33.26 -25.86 -31.32
CA THR A 201 -33.72 -24.49 -31.58
C THR A 201 -32.64 -23.79 -32.40
N GLN A 202 -33.00 -23.45 -33.64
CA GLN A 202 -32.21 -22.64 -34.56
C GLN A 202 -32.13 -21.20 -34.05
N GLU A 203 -30.92 -20.70 -33.82
CA GLU A 203 -30.67 -19.26 -33.72
C GLU A 203 -29.72 -18.86 -34.85
N SER A 204 -30.27 -18.07 -35.77
CA SER A 204 -29.61 -17.59 -36.97
C SER A 204 -28.59 -16.50 -36.62
N LEU A 205 -27.32 -16.71 -36.96
CA LEU A 205 -26.34 -15.63 -37.02
C LEU A 205 -25.82 -15.50 -38.46
N ALA A 206 -26.03 -14.28 -38.95
CA ALA A 206 -25.95 -13.87 -40.34
C ALA A 206 -24.56 -14.05 -40.96
N GLN A 207 -24.60 -14.52 -42.20
CA GLN A 207 -23.50 -14.57 -43.16
C GLN A 207 -22.97 -13.15 -43.44
N ASN A 208 -21.71 -12.90 -43.12
CA ASN A 208 -20.98 -11.76 -43.67
C ASN A 208 -19.98 -12.28 -44.70
N GLN A 209 -20.24 -11.98 -45.98
CA GLN A 209 -19.42 -12.37 -47.12
C GLN A 209 -18.09 -11.62 -47.07
N GLN A 210 -16.98 -12.32 -46.86
CA GLN A 210 -15.64 -11.74 -47.01
C GLN A 210 -14.96 -12.30 -48.25
N GLY A 211 -14.49 -11.37 -49.08
CA GLY A 211 -13.82 -11.62 -50.35
C GLY A 211 -12.58 -12.48 -50.21
N ILE A 212 -12.44 -13.38 -51.18
CA ILE A 212 -11.32 -14.30 -51.34
C ILE A 212 -10.08 -13.48 -51.69
N LEU A 213 -9.21 -13.24 -50.71
CA LEU A 213 -7.89 -12.68 -50.96
C LEU A 213 -6.96 -13.77 -51.54
N PRO A 214 -6.15 -13.47 -52.57
CA PRO A 214 -5.26 -14.44 -53.18
C PRO A 214 -4.23 -14.98 -52.19
N LEU A 215 -4.09 -16.30 -52.13
CA LEU A 215 -3.05 -16.94 -51.32
C LEU A 215 -1.66 -16.48 -51.79
N PRO A 216 -0.79 -16.02 -50.87
CA PRO A 216 0.58 -15.63 -51.20
C PRO A 216 1.40 -16.86 -51.62
N SER A 217 2.30 -16.67 -52.59
CA SER A 217 3.16 -17.76 -53.06
C SER A 217 4.16 -18.18 -51.97
N GLU A 218 4.64 -19.43 -52.03
CA GLU A 218 5.56 -19.99 -51.04
C GLU A 218 6.84 -19.16 -50.85
N LYS A 219 7.31 -18.47 -51.91
CA LYS A 219 8.43 -17.52 -51.83
C LYS A 219 8.10 -16.27 -51.00
N GLN A 220 6.87 -15.75 -51.10
CA GLN A 220 6.41 -14.61 -50.30
C GLN A 220 6.26 -14.98 -48.83
N ALA A 221 5.75 -16.19 -48.54
CA ALA A 221 5.63 -16.69 -47.17
C ALA A 221 6.99 -16.79 -46.46
N LYS A 222 8.01 -17.35 -47.13
CA LYS A 222 9.38 -17.46 -46.58
C LYS A 222 10.04 -16.09 -46.37
N ALA A 223 9.78 -15.12 -47.24
CA ALA A 223 10.28 -13.75 -47.09
C ALA A 223 9.65 -13.05 -45.87
N LEU A 224 8.32 -13.17 -45.70
CA LEU A 224 7.58 -12.63 -44.56
C LEU A 224 8.03 -13.25 -43.23
N GLU A 225 8.27 -14.56 -43.18
CA GLU A 225 8.76 -15.22 -41.96
C GLU A 225 10.16 -14.71 -41.58
N LYS A 226 11.06 -14.54 -42.57
CA LYS A 226 12.41 -14.00 -42.34
C LYS A 226 12.36 -12.55 -41.85
N GLU A 227 11.45 -11.74 -42.37
CA GLU A 227 11.24 -10.36 -41.91
C GLU A 227 10.66 -10.32 -40.48
N ALA A 228 9.69 -11.17 -40.17
CA ALA A 228 9.11 -11.27 -38.83
C ALA A 228 10.16 -11.70 -37.79
N ARG A 229 11.05 -12.64 -38.13
CA ARG A 229 12.17 -13.05 -37.26
C ARG A 229 13.15 -11.90 -37.02
N ARG A 230 13.45 -11.09 -38.04
CA ARG A 230 14.32 -9.90 -37.90
C ARG A 230 13.70 -8.85 -36.98
N LYS A 231 12.42 -8.50 -37.20
CA LYS A 231 11.69 -7.54 -36.34
C LYS A 231 11.59 -8.02 -34.90
N LYS A 232 11.37 -9.32 -34.68
CA LYS A 232 11.35 -9.91 -33.32
C LYS A 232 12.71 -9.80 -32.63
N ALA A 233 13.80 -10.12 -33.32
CA ALA A 233 15.15 -10.02 -32.77
C ALA A 233 15.55 -8.57 -32.45
N GLU A 234 15.14 -7.61 -33.28
CA GLU A 234 15.37 -6.18 -33.06
C GLU A 234 14.61 -5.66 -31.84
N LEU A 235 13.33 -6.04 -31.71
CA LEU A 235 12.52 -5.70 -30.53
C LEU A 235 13.11 -6.27 -29.24
N GLU A 236 13.59 -7.52 -29.27
CA GLU A 236 14.22 -8.16 -28.12
C GLU A 236 15.54 -7.46 -27.72
N LEU A 237 16.36 -7.06 -28.70
CA LEU A 237 17.58 -6.29 -28.45
C LEU A 237 17.26 -4.91 -27.84
N GLN A 238 16.20 -4.24 -28.31
CA GLN A 238 15.76 -2.97 -27.75
C GLN A 238 15.29 -3.13 -26.30
N GLN A 239 14.46 -4.12 -26.01
CA GLN A 239 14.02 -4.42 -24.64
C GLN A 239 15.19 -4.76 -23.71
N ALA A 240 16.21 -5.48 -24.22
CA ALA A 240 17.41 -5.79 -23.44
C ALA A 240 18.23 -4.53 -23.12
N ARG A 241 18.33 -3.56 -24.03
CA ARG A 241 18.99 -2.26 -23.81
C ARG A 241 18.22 -1.42 -22.77
N GLU A 242 16.91 -1.32 -22.90
CA GLU A 242 16.06 -0.58 -21.96
C GLU A 242 16.13 -1.17 -20.54
N ARG A 243 16.13 -2.50 -20.41
CA ARG A 243 16.32 -3.18 -19.12
C ARG A 243 17.69 -2.88 -18.49
N LYS A 244 18.76 -2.90 -19.28
CA LYS A 244 20.11 -2.54 -18.79
C LYS A 244 20.18 -1.08 -18.34
N GLU A 245 19.58 -0.16 -19.09
CA GLU A 245 19.55 1.26 -18.71
C GLU A 245 18.70 1.51 -17.46
N ALA A 246 17.52 0.87 -17.36
CA ALA A 246 16.68 0.97 -16.18
C ALA A 246 17.38 0.43 -14.92
N ASN A 247 18.11 -0.67 -15.05
CA ASN A 247 18.91 -1.22 -13.94
C ASN A 247 20.07 -0.30 -13.56
N ARG A 248 20.75 0.33 -14.54
CA ARG A 248 21.80 1.33 -14.27
C ARG A 248 21.24 2.54 -13.51
N LYS A 249 20.13 3.11 -13.97
CA LYS A 249 19.46 4.24 -13.28
C LYS A 249 19.04 3.90 -11.85
N ARG A 250 18.51 2.68 -11.62
CA ARG A 250 18.16 2.21 -10.27
C ARG A 250 19.39 2.05 -9.36
N ALA A 251 20.50 1.55 -9.89
CA ALA A 251 21.75 1.42 -9.14
C ALA A 251 22.33 2.79 -8.76
N GLU A 252 22.33 3.75 -9.69
CA GLU A 252 22.77 5.13 -9.45
C GLU A 252 21.88 5.84 -8.41
N GLU A 253 20.56 5.69 -8.48
CA GLU A 253 19.64 6.27 -7.50
C GLU A 253 19.84 5.67 -6.09
N ALA A 254 20.08 4.35 -6.01
CA ALA A 254 20.37 3.69 -4.74
C ALA A 254 21.68 4.20 -4.13
N GLN A 255 22.75 4.33 -4.92
CA GLN A 255 24.02 4.91 -4.47
C GLN A 255 23.86 6.36 -3.99
N ARG A 256 23.08 7.18 -4.71
CA ARG A 256 22.80 8.57 -4.32
C ARG A 256 22.05 8.64 -2.99
N LYS A 257 21.06 7.77 -2.77
CA LYS A 257 20.31 7.70 -1.51
C LYS A 257 21.19 7.25 -0.34
N GLU A 258 22.09 6.28 -0.57
CA GLU A 258 23.03 5.83 0.45
C GLU A 258 24.05 6.94 0.80
N ALA A 259 24.58 7.63 -0.19
CA ALA A 259 25.48 8.78 0.01
C ALA A 259 24.79 9.91 0.79
N ALA A 260 23.56 10.28 0.42
CA ALA A 260 22.78 11.29 1.14
C ALA A 260 22.49 10.88 2.59
N LYS A 261 22.24 9.59 2.85
CA LYS A 261 22.04 9.06 4.21
C LYS A 261 23.32 9.16 5.04
N LYS A 262 24.47 8.80 4.47
CA LYS A 262 25.78 8.92 5.13
C LYS A 262 26.13 10.38 5.42
N GLU A 263 25.86 11.29 4.48
CA GLU A 263 26.09 12.73 4.66
C GLU A 263 25.18 13.32 5.75
N ALA A 264 23.89 12.97 5.76
CA ALA A 264 22.95 13.40 6.78
C ALA A 264 23.34 12.88 8.17
N GLN A 265 23.84 11.65 8.27
CA GLN A 265 24.35 11.09 9.51
C GLN A 265 25.60 11.84 9.98
N ALA A 266 26.57 12.09 9.10
CA ALA A 266 27.77 12.85 9.43
C ALA A 266 27.44 14.28 9.91
N LYS A 267 26.46 14.95 9.28
CA LYS A 267 25.98 16.27 9.71
C LYS A 267 25.35 16.24 11.11
N LYS A 268 24.52 15.23 11.41
CA LYS A 268 23.93 15.05 12.75
C LYS A 268 25.00 14.79 13.81
N GLU A 269 25.97 13.93 13.53
CA GLU A 269 27.08 13.65 14.45
C GLU A 269 27.96 14.88 14.69
N ALA A 270 28.25 15.67 13.64
CA ALA A 270 29.00 16.91 13.76
C ALA A 270 28.25 17.96 14.59
N GLN A 271 26.93 18.08 14.42
CA GLN A 271 26.09 18.97 15.22
C GLN A 271 26.06 18.54 16.69
N ALA A 272 25.86 17.25 16.96
CA ALA A 272 25.86 16.71 18.32
C ALA A 272 27.21 16.95 19.04
N LYS A 273 28.34 16.83 18.32
CA LYS A 273 29.67 17.15 18.86
C LYS A 273 29.81 18.64 19.21
N LYS A 274 29.33 19.55 18.35
CA LYS A 274 29.33 21.00 18.61
C LYS A 274 28.48 21.36 19.83
N GLU A 275 27.27 20.79 19.94
CA GLU A 275 26.38 21.01 21.09
C GLU A 275 26.98 20.46 22.39
N ALA A 276 27.61 19.29 22.35
CA ALA A 276 28.31 18.72 23.51
C ALA A 276 29.49 19.59 23.96
N GLN A 277 30.24 20.17 23.03
CA GLN A 277 31.33 21.10 23.34
C GLN A 277 30.81 22.40 23.94
N ALA A 278 29.78 23.02 23.34
CA ALA A 278 29.15 24.22 23.85
C ALA A 278 28.60 24.01 25.27
N ARG A 279 28.00 22.84 25.56
CA ARG A 279 27.52 22.50 26.91
C ARG A 279 28.66 22.37 27.92
N LYS A 280 29.81 21.81 27.54
CA LYS A 280 31.01 21.74 28.40
C LYS A 280 31.57 23.14 28.70
N GLU A 281 31.64 24.01 27.69
CA GLU A 281 32.10 25.39 27.85
C GLU A 281 31.15 26.22 28.72
N ALA A 282 29.83 26.09 28.51
CA ALA A 282 28.83 26.74 29.36
C ALA A 282 28.96 26.29 30.83
N ARG A 283 29.20 25.00 31.07
CA ARG A 283 29.43 24.48 32.43
C ARG A 283 30.71 25.05 33.05
N ARG A 284 31.79 25.21 32.27
CA ARG A 284 33.04 25.84 32.75
C ARG A 284 32.82 27.31 33.11
N ARG A 285 32.16 28.08 32.25
CA ARG A 285 31.83 29.50 32.52
C ARG A 285 30.97 29.66 33.77
N ARG A 286 29.96 28.80 33.95
CA ARG A 286 29.11 28.81 35.15
C ARG A 286 29.92 28.53 36.43
N ALA A 287 30.80 27.53 36.40
CA ALA A 287 31.65 27.20 37.54
C ALA A 287 32.66 28.32 37.87
N GLU A 288 33.17 29.03 36.86
CA GLU A 288 34.06 30.17 37.04
C GLU A 288 33.33 31.37 37.66
N LEU A 289 32.14 31.70 37.17
CA LEU A 289 31.30 32.77 37.71
C LEU A 289 30.93 32.49 39.17
N GLU A 290 30.59 31.25 39.49
CA GLU A 290 30.32 30.82 40.87
C GLU A 290 31.55 30.97 41.79
N ARG A 291 32.75 30.64 41.29
CA ARG A 291 34.02 30.88 42.02
C ARG A 291 34.27 32.37 42.26
N GLN A 292 34.03 33.23 41.26
CA GLN A 292 34.18 34.68 41.43
C GLN A 292 33.20 35.23 42.46
N GLN A 293 31.94 34.81 42.43
CA GLN A 293 30.94 35.20 43.43
C GLN A 293 31.31 34.73 44.84
N ALA A 294 31.85 33.51 44.98
CA ALA A 294 32.31 33.00 46.27
C ALA A 294 33.50 33.82 46.82
N LEU A 295 34.44 34.24 45.96
CA LEU A 295 35.56 35.11 46.34
C LEU A 295 35.07 36.49 46.79
N GLN A 296 34.14 37.11 46.05
CA GLN A 296 33.55 38.39 46.42
C GLN A 296 32.82 38.32 47.77
N LYS A 297 32.05 37.25 48.01
CA LYS A 297 31.39 37.02 49.31
C LYS A 297 32.40 36.87 50.45
N LYS A 298 33.53 36.20 50.22
CA LYS A 298 34.61 36.08 51.23
C LYS A 298 35.24 37.45 51.55
N GLN A 299 35.51 38.26 50.53
CA GLN A 299 36.05 39.61 50.72
C GLN A 299 35.07 40.54 51.45
N ALA A 300 33.77 40.48 51.11
CA ALA A 300 32.73 41.25 51.80
C ALA A 300 32.62 40.87 53.28
N LYS A 301 32.69 39.56 53.61
CA LYS A 301 32.70 39.09 55.00
C LYS A 301 33.94 39.58 55.78
N GLN A 302 35.12 39.61 55.14
CA GLN A 302 36.32 40.14 55.78
C GLN A 302 36.24 41.65 56.03
N LYS A 303 35.70 42.42 55.08
CA LYS A 303 35.46 43.86 55.25
C LYS A 303 34.44 44.12 56.37
N GLY A 304 33.32 43.41 56.39
CA GLY A 304 32.29 43.55 57.43
C GLY A 304 32.81 43.29 58.84
N LYS A 305 33.69 42.29 59.02
CA LYS A 305 34.36 42.03 60.31
C LYS A 305 35.31 43.15 60.74
N LYS A 306 36.05 43.74 59.80
CA LYS A 306 36.92 44.90 60.11
C LYS A 306 36.09 46.13 60.49
N THR A 307 35.00 46.39 59.77
CA THR A 307 34.11 47.51 60.10
C THR A 307 33.47 47.33 61.47
N SER A 308 32.97 46.13 61.81
CA SER A 308 32.36 45.91 63.14
C SER A 308 33.36 46.06 64.28
N MET A 309 34.63 45.70 64.07
CA MET A 309 35.70 45.89 65.07
C MET A 309 35.96 47.38 65.33
N ILE A 310 35.96 48.20 64.28
CA ILE A 310 36.14 49.65 64.40
C ILE A 310 34.92 50.30 65.06
N THR A 311 33.70 49.86 64.75
CA THR A 311 32.49 50.47 65.35
C THR A 311 32.32 50.12 66.83
N SER A 312 32.84 48.98 67.31
CA SER A 312 32.81 48.66 68.74
C SER A 312 33.73 49.55 69.58
N GLU A 313 34.76 50.17 68.99
CA GLU A 313 35.72 50.98 69.74
C GLU A 313 35.32 52.46 69.88
N VAL A 314 34.38 52.94 69.05
CA VAL A 314 33.95 54.37 69.07
C VAL A 314 32.68 54.60 69.90
N LYS A 315 32.00 53.55 70.38
CA LYS A 315 30.83 53.70 71.27
C LYS A 315 31.23 53.74 72.75
N SER A 316 31.98 54.79 73.09
CA SER A 316 32.18 55.28 74.46
C SER A 316 32.14 56.80 74.48
N VAL A 317 31.09 57.42 73.92
CA VAL A 317 30.74 58.81 74.25
C VAL A 317 29.20 58.91 74.32
N PRO A 318 28.62 59.22 75.48
CA PRO A 318 27.19 59.42 75.63
C PRO A 318 26.82 60.81 75.10
N VAL A 319 26.17 60.86 73.94
CA VAL A 319 25.53 62.07 73.43
C VAL A 319 24.03 61.86 73.52
N LYS A 320 23.47 62.53 74.53
CA LYS A 320 22.05 62.72 74.82
C LYS A 320 21.53 63.72 73.79
N ILE A 321 20.86 63.26 72.73
CA ILE A 321 20.10 64.16 71.85
C ILE A 321 18.67 63.64 71.70
N GLU A 322 17.84 64.52 72.22
CA GLU A 322 16.41 64.67 72.26
C GLU A 322 15.71 64.56 70.88
N VAL A 323 14.70 63.69 70.87
CA VAL A 323 13.34 63.86 70.34
C VAL A 323 13.11 64.91 69.23
N ALA A 324 12.90 64.42 68.01
CA ALA A 324 11.93 64.91 67.01
C ALA A 324 11.80 63.78 65.96
N GLY A 325 10.72 63.01 65.84
CA GLY A 325 9.34 63.44 65.65
C GLY A 325 9.21 64.00 64.23
N PHE A 326 8.82 63.20 63.23
CA PHE A 326 8.15 63.58 61.96
C PHE A 326 7.99 62.32 61.07
N PRO A 327 7.01 62.25 60.15
CA PRO A 327 6.00 61.22 60.21
C PRO A 327 5.97 60.32 58.97
N ASN A 328 5.25 59.22 59.17
CA ASN A 328 4.40 58.51 58.23
C ASN A 328 4.08 59.30 56.93
N ALA A 329 4.54 58.77 55.79
CA ALA A 329 3.91 58.88 54.49
C ALA A 329 4.11 57.49 53.85
N SER A 330 3.10 56.64 53.87
CA SER A 330 2.07 56.57 52.82
C SER A 330 2.75 56.35 51.47
N ASP A 331 2.70 55.11 50.98
CA ASP A 331 1.66 54.72 50.02
C ASP A 331 1.72 55.64 48.81
N GLU A 332 2.15 55.10 47.67
CA GLU A 332 1.55 55.30 46.35
C GLU A 332 2.45 54.62 45.30
N VAL A 333 1.96 53.58 44.60
CA VAL A 333 1.29 53.69 43.27
C VAL A 333 2.37 53.81 42.18
N GLU A 334 2.39 53.10 41.07
CA GLU A 334 1.46 52.22 40.37
C GLU A 334 2.16 51.88 39.03
N ALA A 335 1.71 50.81 38.37
CA ALA A 335 1.79 50.53 36.93
C ALA A 335 3.04 50.93 36.11
N ILE A 336 3.66 49.95 35.44
CA ILE A 336 3.28 49.45 34.10
C ILE A 336 3.91 48.08 33.89
#